data_AF-A0A3D5X385-F1
#
_entry.id   AF-A0A3D5X385-F1
#
_cell.length_a   1.000
_cell.length_b   1.000
_cell.length_c   1.000
_cell.angle_alpha   90.00
_cell.angle_beta   90.00
_cell.angle_gamma   90.00
#
_symmetry.space_group_name_H-M   'P 1'
#
loop_
_entity.id
_entity.type
_entity.pdbx_description
1 polymer ?
#
loop_
_entity_poly.entity_id
_entity_poly.type
_entity_poly.pdbx_seq_one_letter_code
_entity_poly.pdbx_strand_id
1 'polypeptide(L)' 'MDTLKGLRIVYMGTPEFAVEPLKALLVNSAEIVGVVTAPDKPAGRG' A
#
# COMPACT_ATOMS: atom_id res chain seq x y z
N MET A 1 15.26 8.11 -12.41
CA MET A 1 14.58 6.99 -13.11
C MET A 1 13.16 6.95 -12.59
N ASP A 2 12.23 7.57 -13.32
CA ASP A 2 10.79 7.60 -13.00
C ASP A 2 10.09 6.36 -13.55
N THR A 3 10.53 5.17 -13.14
CA THR A 3 10.13 3.89 -13.76
C THR A 3 8.66 3.52 -13.57
N LEU A 4 7.96 4.10 -12.60
CA LEU A 4 6.54 3.80 -12.32
C LEU A 4 5.59 4.95 -12.66
N LYS A 5 6.11 6.04 -13.24
CA LYS A 5 5.34 7.24 -13.56
C LYS A 5 4.28 6.95 -14.63
N GLY A 6 3.03 7.23 -14.30
CA GLY A 6 1.87 6.99 -15.16
C GLY A 6 1.23 5.60 -15.02
N LEU A 7 1.77 4.72 -14.14
CA LEU A 7 1.09 3.48 -13.77
C LEU A 7 0.04 3.77 -12.70
N ARG A 8 -1.19 3.31 -12.96
CA ARG A 8 -2.30 3.34 -12.01
C ARG A 8 -2.31 2.06 -11.20
N ILE A 9 -2.05 2.16 -9.91
CA ILE A 9 -1.84 1.01 -9.02
C ILE A 9 -2.95 0.95 -7.97
N VAL A 10 -3.52 -0.24 -7.79
CA VAL A 10 -4.30 -0.59 -6.60
C VAL A 10 -3.38 -1.37 -5.67
N TYR A 11 -3.16 -0.85 -4.46
CA TYR A 11 -2.31 -1.49 -3.46
C TYR A 11 -3.17 -2.33 -2.51
N MET A 12 -2.82 -3.60 -2.29
CA MET A 12 -3.56 -4.50 -1.40
C MET A 12 -2.60 -5.05 -0.34
N GLY A 13 -2.80 -4.71 0.93
CA GLY A 13 -1.90 -5.11 2.01
C GLY A 13 -2.49 -4.95 3.40
N THR A 14 -1.96 -5.70 4.37
CA THR A 14 -2.43 -5.80 5.76
C THR A 14 -1.43 -5.12 6.70
N PRO A 15 -1.86 -4.34 7.71
CA PRO A 15 -1.20 -3.08 8.06
C PRO A 15 0.27 -3.15 8.44
N GLU A 16 0.76 -4.13 9.20
CA GLU A 16 2.11 -4.02 9.78
C GLU A 16 3.26 -4.21 8.77
N PHE A 17 3.13 -5.16 7.84
CA PHE A 17 4.16 -5.45 6.82
C PHE A 17 3.93 -4.70 5.50
N ALA A 18 2.73 -4.17 5.29
CA ALA A 18 2.34 -3.53 4.04
C ALA A 18 2.75 -2.04 3.95
N VAL A 19 3.20 -1.44 5.06
CA VAL A 19 3.53 -0.01 5.09
C VAL A 19 4.78 0.33 4.28
N GLU A 20 5.85 -0.46 4.41
CA GLU A 20 7.13 -0.15 3.73
C GLU A 20 7.03 -0.28 2.19
N PRO A 21 6.40 -1.32 1.62
CA PRO A 21 6.18 -1.38 0.17
C PRO A 21 5.30 -0.23 -0.34
N LEU A 22 4.27 0.18 0.41
CA LEU A 22 3.42 1.32 0.03
C LEU A 22 4.22 2.62 -0.04
N LYS A 23 5.09 2.88 0.95
CA LYS A 23 6.00 4.05 0.94
C LYS A 23 6.93 4.03 -0.27
N ALA A 24 7.50 2.87 -0.60
CA ALA A 24 8.38 2.74 -1.76
C ALA A 24 7.65 3.09 -3.07
N LEU A 25 6.41 2.64 -3.24
CA LEU A 25 5.60 2.97 -4.42
C LEU A 25 5.29 4.48 -4.53
N LEU A 26 5.00 5.13 -3.40
CA LEU A 26 4.75 6.57 -3.35
C LEU A 26 5.99 7.39 -3.71
N VAL A 27 7.18 6.98 -3.24
CA VAL A 27 8.46 7.66 -3.57
C VAL A 27 8.83 7.50 -5.04
N ASN A 28 8.42 6.42 -5.69
CA ASN A 28 8.72 6.14 -7.09
C ASN A 28 7.73 6.77 -8.09
N SER A 29 6.94 7.77 -7.66
CA SER A 29 5.97 8.50 -8.51
C SER A 29 4.89 7.62 -9.15
N ALA A 30 4.52 6.51 -8.51
CA ALA A 30 3.39 5.69 -8.96
C ALA A 30 2.05 6.39 -8.63
N GLU A 31 1.07 6.28 -9.52
CA GLU A 31 -0.29 6.79 -9.27
C GLU A 31 -1.09 5.74 -8.49
N ILE A 32 -1.09 5.84 -7.16
CA ILE A 32 -1.91 4.94 -6.33
C ILE A 32 -3.36 5.42 -6.34
N VAL A 33 -4.23 4.65 -7.00
CA VAL A 33 -5.66 4.99 -7.18
C VAL A 33 -6.57 4.34 -6.14
N GLY A 34 -6.05 3.42 -5.33
CA GLY A 34 -6.81 2.79 -4.25
C GLY A 34 -5.95 1.91 -3.35
N VAL A 35 -6.36 1.78 -2.10
CA VAL A 35 -5.74 0.91 -1.11
C VAL A 35 -6.80 -0.03 -0.54
N VAL A 36 -6.52 -1.33 -0.54
CA VAL A 36 -7.36 -2.36 0.08
C VAL A 36 -6.60 -2.92 1.27
N THR A 37 -7.20 -2.80 2.46
CA THR A 37 -6.68 -3.38 3.70
C THR A 37 -7.74 -4.29 4.32
N ALA A 38 -7.28 -5.24 5.14
CA ALA A 38 -8.19 -5.97 6.00
C ALA A 38 -8.85 -4.98 6.98
N PRO A 39 -10.13 -5.18 7.34
CA PRO A 39 -10.77 -4.41 8.39
C PRO A 39 -10.04 -4.63 9.72
N ASP A 40 -10.09 -3.64 10.60
CA ASP A 40 -9.52 -3.73 11.93
C ASP A 40 -10.10 -4.95 12.66
N LYS A 41 -9.23 -5.86 13.09
CA LYS A 41 -9.65 -6.98 13.93
C LYS A 41 -9.87 -6.46 15.35
N PRO A 42 -10.91 -6.95 16.07
CA PRO A 42 -11.06 -6.67 17.48
C PRO A 42 -9.77 -7.02 18.21
N ALA A 43 -9.21 -6.07 18.96
CA ALA A 43 -8.07 -6.33 19.81
C ALA A 43 -8.48 -7.33 20.89
N GLY A 44 -7.73 -8.43 21.02
CA GLY A 44 -7.94 -9.44 22.05
C GLY A 44 -8.68 -10.70 21.58
N ARG A 45 -7.95 -11.64 20.98
CA ARG A 45 -7.39 -12.80 21.68
C ARG A 45 -6.00 -13.00 21.06
N GLY A 46 -4.98 -13.12 21.91
CA GLY A 46 -3.58 -13.24 21.49
C GLY A 46 -3.35 -14.33 20.45
#